data_AF-A0A973J840-F1
#
_entry.id   AF-A0A973J840-F1
#
_cell.length_a   1.000
_cell.length_b   1.000
_cell.length_c   1.000
_cell.angle_alpha   90.00
_cell.angle_beta   90.00
_cell.angle_gamma   90.00
#
_symmetry.space_group_name_H-M   'P 1'
#
loop_
_entity.id
_entity.type
_entity.pdbx_description
1 polymer ?
#
loop_
_entity_poly.entity_id
_entity_poly.type
_entity_poly.pdbx_seq_one_letter_code
_entity_poly.pdbx_strand_id
1 'polypeptide(L)'
;MQYPVSLALEDYLTVIFSAIGMILLTKMVLQLDRRLGQMALIGTTLTVVGGLMKATAKLIMSMGGPEIPLLVYGLFPLIAPGFTLLGWSLFQVRHMFQNKPVSKNPWLVPSILIGVFAVGSIALAAVGGPWRVPLILLSSLANISLLIMLSLASWGRGLRVASVLFIVTLIVVLVMSQLAGKPITDLRVVWFEQLSQSLAQALFAVGAWQYGEAILATYRRPALQMA
;
A
#
# COMPACT_ATOMS: atom_id res chain seq x y z
N MET A 1 27.48 -6.98 9.14
CA MET A 1 27.18 -5.90 10.12
C MET A 1 25.96 -6.30 10.91
N GLN A 2 25.95 -6.06 12.22
CA GLN A 2 24.77 -6.34 13.05
C GLN A 2 23.72 -5.25 12.76
N TYR A 3 22.54 -5.65 12.30
CA TYR A 3 21.45 -4.71 12.03
C TYR A 3 21.01 -4.08 13.35
N PRO A 4 21.05 -2.76 13.53
CA PRO A 4 20.75 -2.16 14.82
C PRO A 4 19.26 -2.23 15.14
N VAL A 5 18.92 -2.49 16.41
CA VAL A 5 17.54 -2.57 16.90
C VAL A 5 16.75 -1.29 16.59
N SER A 6 17.39 -0.12 16.68
CA SER A 6 16.80 1.17 16.32
C SER A 6 16.31 1.22 14.87
N LEU A 7 17.01 0.55 13.96
CA LEU A 7 16.67 0.50 12.55
C LEU A 7 15.54 -0.51 12.28
N ALA A 8 15.36 -1.51 13.16
CA ALA A 8 14.19 -2.38 13.13
C ALA A 8 12.93 -1.68 13.66
N LEU A 9 13.08 -0.83 14.67
CA LEU A 9 11.97 0.00 15.19
C LEU A 9 11.50 1.04 14.16
N GLU A 10 12.42 1.58 13.35
CA GLU A 10 12.07 2.51 12.26
C GLU A 10 11.14 1.87 11.22
N ASP A 11 11.32 0.57 10.90
CA ASP A 11 10.39 -0.16 10.01
C ASP A 11 8.95 -0.16 10.55
N TYR A 12 8.75 -0.18 11.88
CA TYR A 12 7.41 -0.09 12.46
C TYR A 12 6.78 1.29 12.22
N LEU A 13 7.55 2.38 12.25
CA LEU A 13 7.01 3.72 11.94
C LEU A 13 6.49 3.79 10.50
N THR A 14 7.25 3.26 9.55
CA THR A 14 6.81 3.10 8.16
C THR A 14 5.47 2.36 8.07
N VAL A 15 5.34 1.24 8.79
CA VAL A 15 4.09 0.44 8.79
C VAL A 15 2.93 1.19 9.44
N ILE A 16 3.16 1.88 10.56
CA ILE A 16 2.13 2.66 11.27
C ILE A 16 1.60 3.78 10.39
N PHE A 17 2.49 4.58 9.77
CA PHE A 17 2.05 5.67 8.90
C PHE A 17 1.30 5.15 7.67
N SER A 18 1.79 4.07 7.05
CA SER A 18 1.09 3.45 5.93
C SER A 18 -0.30 2.94 6.35
N ALA A 19 -0.39 2.29 7.51
CA ALA A 19 -1.64 1.81 8.08
C ALA A 19 -2.64 2.95 8.30
N ILE A 20 -2.20 4.07 8.87
CA ILE A 20 -3.06 5.25 9.07
C ILE A 20 -3.64 5.72 7.74
N GLY A 21 -2.81 5.92 6.72
CA GLY A 21 -3.28 6.35 5.40
C GLY A 21 -4.27 5.37 4.76
N MET A 22 -3.98 4.08 4.80
CA MET A 22 -4.87 3.04 4.24
C MET A 22 -6.19 2.90 5.02
N ILE A 23 -6.16 3.02 6.35
CA ILE A 23 -7.37 2.99 7.19
C ILE A 23 -8.26 4.20 6.87
N LEU A 24 -7.68 5.39 6.70
CA LEU A 24 -8.44 6.59 6.35
C LEU A 24 -9.12 6.45 4.99
N LEU A 25 -8.39 5.98 3.97
CA LEU A 25 -8.97 5.69 2.65
C LEU A 25 -10.06 4.60 2.74
N THR A 26 -9.82 3.53 3.51
CA THR A 26 -10.80 2.47 3.73
C THR A 26 -12.08 2.99 4.38
N LYS A 27 -11.96 3.85 5.41
CA LYS A 27 -13.10 4.49 6.05
C LYS A 27 -13.89 5.34 5.07
N MET A 28 -13.21 6.11 4.21
CA MET A 28 -13.85 6.89 3.15
C MET A 28 -14.62 5.97 2.19
N VAL A 29 -14.00 4.89 1.71
CA VAL A 29 -14.66 3.94 0.79
C VAL A 29 -15.86 3.27 1.46
N LEU A 30 -15.74 2.84 2.72
CA LEU A 30 -16.84 2.23 3.49
C LEU A 30 -18.06 3.14 3.65
N GLN A 31 -17.87 4.46 3.72
CA GLN A 31 -18.95 5.43 3.82
C GLN A 31 -19.62 5.71 2.46
N LEU A 32 -18.90 5.50 1.35
CA LEU A 32 -19.43 5.66 0.00
C LEU A 32 -20.15 4.40 -0.49
N ASP A 33 -19.53 3.23 -0.31
CA ASP A 33 -20.08 1.94 -0.69
C ASP A 33 -19.58 0.84 0.26
N ARG A 34 -20.52 0.11 0.86
CA ARG A 34 -20.20 -0.93 1.85
C ARG A 34 -19.42 -2.10 1.27
N ARG A 35 -19.72 -2.52 0.03
CA ARG A 35 -19.07 -3.68 -0.61
C ARG A 35 -17.64 -3.37 -1.01
N LEU A 36 -17.41 -2.21 -1.63
CA LEU A 36 -16.06 -1.73 -1.95
C LEU A 36 -15.25 -1.47 -0.68
N GLY A 37 -15.90 -0.97 0.37
CA GLY A 37 -15.23 -0.71 1.64
C GLY A 37 -14.80 -1.99 2.37
N GLN A 38 -15.57 -3.07 2.28
CA GLN A 38 -15.15 -4.39 2.79
C GLN A 38 -13.90 -4.90 2.04
N MET A 39 -13.87 -4.72 0.72
CA MET A 39 -12.70 -5.08 -0.09
C MET A 39 -11.47 -4.24 0.29
N ALA A 40 -11.65 -2.93 0.47
CA ALA A 40 -10.61 -2.02 0.96
C ALA A 40 -10.09 -2.41 2.35
N LEU A 41 -10.98 -2.84 3.25
CA LEU A 41 -10.64 -3.30 4.59
C LEU A 41 -9.77 -4.54 4.56
N ILE A 42 -10.18 -5.57 3.80
CA ILE A 42 -9.37 -6.79 3.63
C ILE A 42 -8.00 -6.42 3.04
N GLY A 43 -7.98 -5.59 2.00
CA GLY A 43 -6.75 -5.12 1.38
C GLY A 43 -5.81 -4.44 2.39
N THR A 44 -6.34 -3.51 3.18
CA THR A 44 -5.60 -2.80 4.23
C THR A 44 -5.09 -3.75 5.30
N THR A 45 -5.92 -4.65 5.81
CA THR A 45 -5.52 -5.63 6.83
C THR A 45 -4.37 -6.51 6.32
N LEU A 46 -4.47 -7.04 5.10
CA LEU A 46 -3.42 -7.86 4.50
C LEU A 46 -2.10 -7.07 4.39
N THR A 47 -2.14 -5.83 3.89
CA THR A 47 -0.94 -5.01 3.75
C THR A 47 -0.30 -4.69 5.10
N VAL A 48 -1.10 -4.33 6.11
CA VAL A 48 -0.62 -4.00 7.46
C VAL A 48 0.00 -5.23 8.14
N VAL A 49 -0.69 -6.37 8.09
CA VAL A 49 -0.16 -7.63 8.66
C VAL A 49 1.14 -8.01 7.97
N GLY A 50 1.20 -7.94 6.64
CA GLY A 50 2.44 -8.17 5.89
C GLY A 50 3.57 -7.24 6.35
N GLY A 51 3.31 -5.94 6.44
CA GLY A 51 4.29 -4.95 6.91
C GLY A 51 4.80 -5.25 8.32
N LEU A 52 3.90 -5.59 9.25
CA LEU A 52 4.26 -5.97 10.62
C LEU A 52 5.11 -7.25 10.66
N MET A 53 4.82 -8.25 9.82
CA MET A 53 5.63 -9.47 9.73
C MET A 53 7.07 -9.14 9.32
N LYS A 54 7.27 -8.26 8.32
CA LYS A 54 8.61 -7.81 7.91
C LYS A 54 9.35 -7.04 9.01
N ALA A 55 8.68 -6.09 9.67
CA ALA A 55 9.27 -5.33 10.76
C ALA A 55 9.68 -6.24 11.93
N THR A 56 8.81 -7.20 12.27
CA THR A 56 9.07 -8.20 13.31
C THR A 56 10.22 -9.14 12.94
N ALA A 57 10.31 -9.56 11.67
CA ALA A 57 11.43 -10.38 11.18
C ALA A 57 12.77 -9.66 11.41
N LYS A 58 12.84 -8.38 10.99
CA LYS A 58 14.02 -7.53 11.16
C LYS A 58 14.37 -7.30 12.63
N LEU A 59 13.36 -7.12 13.49
CA LEU A 59 13.58 -6.97 14.93
C LEU A 59 14.20 -8.24 15.54
N ILE A 60 13.66 -9.42 15.23
CA ILE A 60 14.22 -10.70 15.71
C ILE A 60 15.67 -10.87 15.24
N MET A 61 15.94 -10.62 13.96
CA MET A 61 17.30 -10.67 13.41
C MET A 61 18.25 -9.68 14.09
N SER A 62 17.79 -8.46 14.39
CA SER A 62 18.58 -7.42 15.07
C SER A 62 18.98 -7.81 16.49
N MET A 63 18.14 -8.61 17.16
CA MET A 63 18.39 -9.13 18.50
C MET A 63 19.25 -10.41 18.50
N GLY A 64 19.75 -10.85 17.34
CA GLY A 64 20.51 -12.10 17.20
C GLY A 64 19.64 -13.36 17.18
N GLY A 65 18.33 -13.22 17.02
CA GLY A 65 17.40 -14.34 16.89
C GLY A 65 17.48 -15.02 15.50
N PRO A 66 16.83 -16.19 15.35
CA PRO A 66 16.87 -16.95 14.10
C PRO A 66 16.09 -16.24 12.99
N GLU A 67 16.49 -16.50 11.74
CA GLU A 67 15.69 -16.14 10.58
C GLU A 67 14.45 -17.05 10.52
N ILE A 68 13.26 -16.47 10.71
CA ILE A 68 11.99 -17.19 10.59
C ILE A 68 11.46 -16.98 9.16
N PRO A 69 11.50 -18.00 8.28
CA PRO A 69 11.16 -17.84 6.86
C PRO A 69 9.74 -17.31 6.65
N LEU A 70 8.80 -17.69 7.52
CA LEU A 70 7.43 -17.20 7.47
C LEU A 70 7.34 -15.69 7.66
N LEU A 71 8.13 -15.10 8.57
CA LEU A 71 8.11 -13.65 8.82
C LEU A 71 8.81 -12.88 7.69
N VAL A 72 9.93 -13.41 7.18
CA VAL A 72 10.70 -12.76 6.10
C VAL A 72 9.95 -12.82 4.78
N TYR A 73 9.38 -13.97 4.43
CA TYR A 73 8.79 -14.22 3.11
C TYR A 73 7.27 -14.11 3.09
N GLY A 74 6.60 -14.19 4.25
CA GLY A 74 5.15 -14.04 4.37
C GLY A 74 4.64 -12.64 4.02
N LEU A 75 5.54 -11.65 3.96
CA LEU A 75 5.25 -10.31 3.45
C LEU A 75 4.63 -10.32 2.05
N PHE A 76 5.24 -11.04 1.10
CA PHE A 76 4.89 -10.93 -0.31
C PHE A 76 3.50 -11.49 -0.63
N PRO A 77 3.12 -12.68 -0.11
CA PRO A 77 1.77 -13.21 -0.30
C PRO A 77 0.66 -12.35 0.34
N LEU A 78 1.00 -11.46 1.28
CA LEU A 78 0.03 -10.59 1.96
C LEU A 78 -0.05 -9.19 1.32
N ILE A 79 1.08 -8.54 1.08
CA ILE A 79 1.10 -7.17 0.54
C ILE A 79 0.61 -7.12 -0.90
N ALA A 80 0.95 -8.11 -1.74
CA ALA A 80 0.55 -8.12 -3.14
C ALA A 80 -0.99 -8.12 -3.33
N PRO A 81 -1.76 -9.05 -2.72
CA PRO A 81 -3.21 -8.96 -2.75
C PRO A 81 -3.73 -7.75 -1.96
N GLY A 82 -3.06 -7.37 -0.87
CA GLY A 82 -3.44 -6.22 -0.05
C GLY A 82 -3.57 -4.92 -0.84
N PHE A 83 -2.49 -4.50 -1.51
CA PHE A 83 -2.51 -3.31 -2.36
C PHE A 83 -3.42 -3.46 -3.58
N THR A 84 -3.54 -4.66 -4.14
CA THR A 84 -4.42 -4.91 -5.30
C THR A 84 -5.89 -4.67 -4.94
N LEU A 85 -6.35 -5.20 -3.81
CA LEU A 85 -7.72 -5.02 -3.33
C LEU A 85 -8.01 -3.56 -2.96
N LEU A 86 -7.10 -2.91 -2.24
CA LEU A 86 -7.25 -1.51 -1.86
C LEU A 86 -7.25 -0.59 -3.10
N GLY A 87 -6.28 -0.77 -4.00
CA GLY A 87 -6.18 -0.01 -5.26
C GLY A 87 -7.41 -0.18 -6.14
N TRP A 88 -7.89 -1.42 -6.31
CA TRP A 88 -9.09 -1.69 -7.09
C TRP A 88 -10.35 -1.08 -6.47
N SER A 89 -10.46 -1.07 -5.13
CA SER A 89 -11.62 -0.47 -4.44
C SER A 89 -11.72 1.03 -4.72
N LEU A 90 -10.59 1.73 -4.65
CA LEU A 90 -10.51 3.16 -4.90
C LEU A 90 -10.70 3.48 -6.39
N PHE A 91 -10.27 2.58 -7.28
CA PHE A 91 -10.52 2.69 -8.72
C PHE A 91 -12.00 2.62 -9.05
N GLN A 92 -12.75 1.71 -8.42
CA GLN A 92 -14.20 1.62 -8.57
C GLN A 92 -14.93 2.83 -7.99
N VAL A 93 -14.48 3.33 -6.83
CA VAL A 93 -15.01 4.59 -6.27
C VAL A 93 -14.80 5.77 -7.22
N ARG A 94 -13.67 5.82 -7.92
CA ARG A 94 -13.46 6.85 -8.96
C ARG A 94 -14.47 6.73 -10.11
N HIS A 95 -14.87 5.52 -10.50
CA HIS A 95 -15.89 5.33 -11.54
C HIS A 95 -17.26 5.86 -11.10
N MET A 96 -17.62 5.67 -9.83
CA MET A 96 -18.84 6.26 -9.25
C MET A 96 -18.85 7.77 -9.43
N PHE A 97 -17.73 8.45 -9.13
CA PHE A 97 -17.62 9.90 -9.30
C PHE A 97 -17.60 10.39 -10.76
N GLN A 98 -17.33 9.49 -11.72
CA GLN A 98 -17.36 9.81 -13.14
C GLN A 98 -18.70 9.47 -13.80
N ASN A 99 -19.73 9.10 -13.02
CA ASN A 99 -21.01 8.57 -13.51
C ASN A 99 -20.84 7.38 -14.47
N LYS A 100 -19.74 6.62 -14.30
CA LYS A 100 -19.49 5.40 -15.07
C LYS A 100 -20.09 4.20 -14.35
N PRO A 101 -20.56 3.17 -15.09
CA PRO A 101 -21.11 1.98 -14.47
C PRO A 101 -20.03 1.29 -13.62
N VAL A 102 -20.33 1.11 -12.33
CA VAL A 102 -19.53 0.27 -11.44
C VAL A 102 -19.71 -1.18 -11.87
N SER A 103 -18.63 -1.97 -11.83
CA SER A 103 -18.74 -3.40 -12.15
C SER A 103 -19.77 -4.08 -11.26
N LYS A 104 -20.66 -4.90 -11.86
CA LYS A 104 -21.66 -5.70 -11.13
C LYS A 104 -21.01 -6.64 -10.10
N ASN A 105 -19.79 -7.11 -10.39
CA ASN A 105 -18.99 -7.91 -9.46
C ASN A 105 -17.61 -7.27 -9.28
N PRO A 106 -17.43 -6.36 -8.30
CA PRO A 106 -16.17 -5.66 -8.11
C PRO A 106 -15.03 -6.57 -7.66
N TRP A 107 -15.32 -7.77 -7.14
CA TRP A 107 -14.33 -8.73 -6.65
C TRP A 107 -13.67 -9.57 -7.75
N LEU A 108 -14.32 -9.70 -8.90
CA LEU A 108 -13.90 -10.66 -9.94
C LEU A 108 -12.53 -10.31 -10.52
N VAL A 109 -12.33 -9.06 -10.95
CA VAL A 109 -11.07 -8.60 -11.53
C VAL A 109 -9.87 -8.73 -10.57
N PRO A 110 -9.91 -8.20 -9.32
CA PRO A 110 -8.78 -8.34 -8.41
C PRO A 110 -8.54 -9.80 -8.02
N SER A 111 -9.59 -10.62 -7.88
CA SER A 111 -9.42 -12.04 -7.55
C SER A 111 -8.74 -12.82 -8.68
N ILE A 112 -9.09 -12.56 -9.94
CA ILE A 112 -8.41 -13.17 -11.09
C ILE A 112 -6.95 -12.74 -11.14
N LEU A 113 -6.67 -11.43 -10.98
CA LEU A 113 -5.29 -10.93 -10.99
C LEU A 113 -4.46 -11.55 -9.87
N ILE A 114 -4.98 -11.57 -8.64
CA ILE A 114 -4.31 -12.22 -7.50
C ILE A 114 -4.09 -13.71 -7.77
N GLY A 115 -5.11 -14.41 -8.29
CA GLY A 115 -5.03 -15.82 -8.62
C GLY A 115 -3.97 -16.13 -9.66
N VAL A 116 -3.90 -15.36 -10.76
CA VAL A 116 -2.89 -15.54 -11.82
C VAL A 116 -1.48 -15.36 -11.28
N PHE A 117 -1.23 -14.30 -10.51
CA PHE A 117 0.08 -14.05 -9.92
C PHE A 117 0.45 -15.06 -8.83
N ALA A 118 -0.52 -15.53 -8.04
CA ALA A 118 -0.32 -16.58 -7.05
C ALA A 118 0.06 -17.92 -7.71
N VAL A 119 -0.69 -18.34 -8.74
CA VAL A 119 -0.40 -19.55 -9.53
C VAL A 119 0.97 -19.44 -10.19
N GLY A 120 1.29 -18.30 -10.81
CA GLY A 120 2.61 -18.06 -11.40
C GLY A 120 3.75 -18.13 -10.38
N SER A 121 3.52 -17.62 -9.15
CA SER A 121 4.50 -17.70 -8.07
C SER A 121 4.71 -19.14 -7.59
N ILE A 122 3.63 -19.91 -7.42
CA ILE A 122 3.70 -21.34 -7.04
C ILE A 122 4.40 -22.15 -8.13
N ALA A 123 4.07 -21.92 -9.40
CA ALA A 123 4.70 -22.60 -10.53
C ALA A 123 6.21 -22.33 -10.58
N LEU A 124 6.64 -21.08 -10.38
CA LEU A 124 8.06 -20.75 -10.29
C LEU A 124 8.72 -21.40 -9.07
N ALA A 125 8.05 -21.42 -7.92
CA ALA A 125 8.57 -22.08 -6.72
C ALA A 125 8.81 -23.58 -6.95
N ALA A 126 7.91 -24.26 -7.66
CA ALA A 126 8.01 -25.68 -7.96
C ALA A 126 9.23 -26.05 -8.82
N VAL A 127 9.71 -25.12 -9.66
CA VAL A 127 10.88 -25.30 -10.53
C VAL A 127 12.16 -24.70 -9.89
N GLY A 128 12.09 -24.25 -8.64
CA GLY A 128 13.22 -23.60 -7.95
C GLY A 128 13.54 -22.19 -8.47
N GLY A 129 12.63 -21.59 -9.25
CA GLY A 129 12.77 -20.25 -9.80
C GLY A 129 12.47 -19.14 -8.78
N PRO A 130 12.62 -17.86 -9.18
CA PRO A 130 12.46 -16.71 -8.29
C PRO A 130 10.98 -16.39 -8.03
N TRP A 131 10.31 -17.25 -7.26
CA TRP A 131 8.87 -17.20 -6.97
C TRP A 131 8.35 -15.89 -6.37
N ARG A 132 9.23 -15.08 -5.78
CA ARG A 132 8.89 -13.78 -5.17
C ARG A 132 8.67 -12.68 -6.21
N VAL A 133 9.34 -12.79 -7.36
CA VAL A 133 9.36 -11.73 -8.39
C VAL A 133 7.96 -11.37 -8.88
N PRO A 134 7.05 -12.32 -9.20
CA PRO A 134 5.69 -11.96 -9.58
C PRO A 134 4.93 -11.21 -8.49
N LEU A 135 5.05 -11.64 -7.22
CA LEU A 135 4.37 -10.96 -6.10
C LEU A 135 4.92 -9.56 -5.85
N ILE A 136 6.24 -9.39 -5.95
CA ILE A 136 6.90 -8.07 -5.89
C ILE A 136 6.35 -7.19 -7.01
N LEU A 137 6.33 -7.70 -8.25
CA LEU A 137 5.82 -6.96 -9.41
C LEU A 137 4.36 -6.53 -9.21
N LEU A 138 3.48 -7.45 -8.77
CA LEU A 138 2.08 -7.14 -8.50
C LEU A 138 1.94 -6.06 -7.42
N SER A 139 2.65 -6.21 -6.30
CA SER A 139 2.60 -5.23 -5.20
C SER A 139 3.09 -3.85 -5.63
N SER A 140 4.18 -3.77 -6.39
CA SER A 140 4.75 -2.53 -6.88
C SER A 140 3.82 -1.84 -7.88
N LEU A 141 3.28 -2.60 -8.85
CA LEU A 141 2.33 -2.06 -9.83
C LEU A 141 1.06 -1.57 -9.15
N ALA A 142 0.52 -2.32 -8.19
CA ALA A 142 -0.67 -1.92 -7.44
C ALA A 142 -0.42 -0.64 -6.62
N ASN A 143 0.71 -0.56 -5.91
CA ASN A 143 1.06 0.61 -5.11
C ASN A 143 1.32 1.86 -5.98
N ILE A 144 2.08 1.73 -7.07
CA ILE A 144 2.33 2.82 -8.02
C ILE A 144 1.02 3.29 -8.65
N SER A 145 0.18 2.37 -9.11
CA SER A 145 -1.12 2.70 -9.71
C SER A 145 -2.03 3.41 -8.73
N LEU A 146 -2.04 2.97 -7.46
CA LEU A 146 -2.78 3.62 -6.38
C LEU A 146 -2.31 5.07 -6.19
N LEU A 147 -1.00 5.30 -6.06
CA LEU A 147 -0.43 6.63 -5.84
C LEU A 147 -0.66 7.57 -7.03
N ILE A 148 -0.50 7.09 -8.27
CA ILE A 148 -0.82 7.85 -9.48
C ILE A 148 -2.29 8.23 -9.49
N MET A 149 -3.18 7.27 -9.23
CA MET A 149 -4.61 7.51 -9.23
C MET A 149 -5.01 8.52 -8.16
N LEU A 150 -4.51 8.41 -6.93
CA LEU A 150 -4.78 9.35 -5.85
C LEU A 150 -4.24 10.75 -6.17
N SER A 151 -3.06 10.84 -6.79
CA SER A 151 -2.48 12.10 -7.25
C SER A 151 -3.40 12.78 -8.27
N LEU A 152 -3.74 12.07 -9.36
CA LEU A 152 -4.62 12.60 -10.41
C LEU A 152 -6.02 12.94 -9.90
N ALA A 153 -6.58 12.11 -9.01
CA ALA A 153 -7.89 12.31 -8.42
C ALA A 153 -7.94 13.50 -7.46
N SER A 154 -6.84 13.78 -6.76
CA SER A 154 -6.70 14.96 -5.89
C SER A 154 -6.52 16.22 -6.72
N TRP A 155 -5.67 16.17 -7.74
CA TRP A 155 -5.42 17.30 -8.65
C TRP A 155 -6.69 17.77 -9.35
N GLY A 156 -7.46 16.82 -9.92
CA GLY A 156 -8.72 17.12 -10.59
C GLY A 156 -9.80 17.73 -9.71
N ARG A 157 -9.63 17.70 -8.37
CA ARG A 157 -10.56 18.29 -7.38
C ARG A 157 -10.03 19.56 -6.73
N GLY A 158 -8.93 20.13 -7.22
CA GLY A 158 -8.30 21.32 -6.64
C GLY A 158 -7.50 21.07 -5.37
N LEU A 159 -7.36 19.81 -4.92
CA LEU A 159 -6.58 19.42 -3.74
C LEU A 159 -5.09 19.32 -4.10
N ARG A 160 -4.46 20.45 -4.43
CA ARG A 160 -3.07 20.51 -4.90
C ARG A 160 -2.09 19.97 -3.85
N VAL A 161 -2.31 20.28 -2.58
CA VAL A 161 -1.45 19.81 -1.47
C VAL A 161 -1.47 18.27 -1.40
N ALA A 162 -2.65 17.64 -1.30
CA ALA A 162 -2.77 16.18 -1.29
C ALA A 162 -2.14 15.53 -2.54
N SER A 163 -2.33 16.13 -3.72
CA SER A 163 -1.71 15.63 -4.95
C SER A 163 -0.18 15.68 -4.88
N VAL A 164 0.41 16.77 -4.39
CA VAL A 164 1.87 16.90 -4.26
C VAL A 164 2.40 15.87 -3.25
N LEU A 165 1.71 15.67 -2.13
CA LEU A 165 2.08 14.66 -1.13
C LEU A 165 2.14 13.25 -1.72
N PHE A 166 1.14 12.86 -2.52
CA PHE A 166 1.14 11.56 -3.20
C PHE A 166 2.22 11.45 -4.28
N ILE A 167 2.49 12.52 -5.04
CA ILE A 167 3.57 12.54 -6.04
C ILE A 167 4.94 12.38 -5.35
N VAL A 168 5.20 13.12 -4.26
CA VAL A 168 6.45 12.99 -3.50
C VAL A 168 6.60 11.57 -2.97
N THR A 169 5.53 11.00 -2.41
CA THR A 169 5.51 9.60 -1.95
C THR A 169 5.88 8.65 -3.09
N LEU A 170 5.28 8.83 -4.28
CA LEU A 170 5.56 8.01 -5.47
C LEU A 170 7.02 8.12 -5.90
N ILE A 171 7.58 9.33 -5.93
CA ILE A 171 8.99 9.55 -6.27
C ILE A 171 9.90 8.80 -5.31
N VAL A 172 9.67 8.91 -3.99
CA VAL A 172 10.47 8.19 -2.99
C VAL A 172 10.36 6.68 -3.21
N VAL A 173 9.15 6.14 -3.40
CA VAL A 173 8.95 4.70 -3.67
C VAL A 173 9.73 4.22 -4.89
N LEU A 174 9.73 5.00 -5.99
CA LEU A 174 10.47 4.67 -7.21
C LEU A 174 11.98 4.72 -6.99
N VAL A 175 12.49 5.76 -6.31
CA VAL A 175 13.91 5.88 -5.99
C VAL A 175 14.38 4.71 -5.12
N MET A 176 13.62 4.35 -4.09
CA MET A 176 13.95 3.22 -3.20
C MET A 176 13.95 1.89 -3.96
N SER A 177 13.04 1.70 -4.92
CA SER A 177 13.02 0.50 -5.76
C SER A 177 14.29 0.33 -6.60
N GLN A 178 14.94 1.42 -7.01
CA GLN A 178 16.20 1.38 -7.76
C GLN A 178 17.41 1.08 -6.87
N LEU A 179 17.37 1.50 -5.60
CA LEU A 179 18.44 1.29 -4.64
C LEU A 179 18.50 -0.16 -4.14
N ALA A 180 17.37 -0.88 -4.16
CA ALA A 180 17.28 -2.29 -3.74
C ALA A 180 18.19 -3.27 -4.51
N GLY A 181 18.73 -2.88 -5.67
CA GLY A 181 19.64 -3.70 -6.47
C GLY A 181 21.13 -3.59 -6.09
N LYS A 182 21.50 -2.71 -5.16
CA LYS A 182 22.92 -2.50 -4.77
C LYS A 182 23.19 -3.08 -3.38
N PRO A 183 24.31 -3.79 -3.17
CA PRO A 183 24.71 -4.20 -1.82
C PRO A 183 25.12 -2.96 -1.02
N ILE A 184 24.23 -2.52 -0.13
CA ILE A 184 24.47 -1.36 0.73
C ILE A 184 25.22 -1.84 1.97
N THR A 185 26.50 -1.48 2.07
CA THR A 185 27.35 -1.80 3.21
C THR A 185 27.49 -0.63 4.18
N ASP A 186 27.05 0.59 3.82
CA ASP A 186 27.14 1.77 4.68
C ASP A 186 25.85 1.99 5.49
N LEU A 187 25.99 1.96 6.82
CA LEU A 187 24.91 2.21 7.78
C LEU A 187 24.22 3.57 7.57
N ARG A 188 24.94 4.61 7.12
CA ARG A 188 24.36 5.93 6.85
C ARG A 188 23.35 5.89 5.72
N VAL A 189 23.64 5.11 4.68
CA VAL A 189 22.74 4.92 3.53
C VAL A 189 21.50 4.17 3.97
N VAL A 190 21.65 3.12 4.79
CA VAL A 190 20.51 2.37 5.33
C VAL A 190 19.59 3.27 6.18
N TRP A 191 20.15 4.13 7.03
CA TRP A 191 19.35 5.12 7.78
C TRP A 191 18.62 6.10 6.88
N PHE A 192 19.30 6.61 5.86
CA PHE A 192 18.69 7.52 4.89
C PHE A 192 17.51 6.87 4.16
N GLU A 193 17.64 5.61 3.76
CA GLU A 193 16.56 4.84 3.14
C GLU A 193 15.36 4.70 4.06
N GLN A 194 15.59 4.31 5.32
CA GLN A 194 14.50 4.10 6.27
C GLN A 194 13.77 5.41 6.63
N LEU A 195 14.51 6.48 6.89
CA LEU A 195 13.91 7.79 7.17
C LEU A 195 13.13 8.31 5.97
N SER A 196 13.66 8.13 4.75
CA SER A 196 12.96 8.49 3.52
C SER A 196 11.66 7.71 3.37
N GLN A 197 11.68 6.41 3.66
CA GLN A 197 10.52 5.55 3.59
C GLN A 197 9.47 5.93 4.64
N SER A 198 9.86 6.13 5.89
CA SER A 198 8.97 6.57 6.98
C SER A 198 8.34 7.92 6.66
N LEU A 199 9.13 8.89 6.19
CA LEU A 199 8.64 10.20 5.77
C LEU A 199 7.64 10.06 4.62
N ALA A 200 7.94 9.27 3.60
CA ALA A 200 7.01 9.05 2.48
C ALA A 200 5.68 8.46 2.95
N GLN A 201 5.69 7.47 3.87
CA GLN A 201 4.45 6.93 4.42
C GLN A 201 3.69 7.96 5.28
N ALA A 202 4.38 8.84 6.00
CA ALA A 202 3.75 9.93 6.73
C ALA A 202 3.08 10.93 5.77
N LEU A 203 3.75 11.32 4.68
CA LEU A 203 3.17 12.19 3.64
C LEU A 203 1.95 11.52 2.98
N PHE A 204 2.03 10.22 2.69
CA PHE A 204 0.90 9.43 2.22
C PHE A 204 -0.29 9.48 3.19
N ALA A 205 -0.05 9.31 4.50
CA ALA A 205 -1.10 9.37 5.51
C ALA A 205 -1.78 10.74 5.56
N VAL A 206 -1.00 11.82 5.52
CA VAL A 206 -1.53 13.20 5.49
C VAL A 206 -2.32 13.46 4.20
N GLY A 207 -1.80 13.01 3.05
CA GLY A 207 -2.50 13.12 1.77
C GLY A 207 -3.82 12.34 1.76
N ALA A 208 -3.82 11.13 2.31
CA ALA A 208 -5.00 10.28 2.46
C ALA A 208 -6.06 10.91 3.37
N TRP A 209 -5.65 11.54 4.46
CA TRP A 209 -6.54 12.29 5.35
C TRP A 209 -7.20 13.47 4.63
N GLN A 210 -6.41 14.34 4.00
CA GLN A 210 -6.92 15.51 3.27
C GLN A 210 -7.88 15.11 2.14
N TYR A 211 -7.50 14.07 1.38
CA TYR A 211 -8.33 13.54 0.31
C TYR A 211 -9.65 12.96 0.85
N GLY A 212 -9.57 12.14 1.90
CA GLY A 212 -10.74 11.52 2.53
C GLY A 212 -11.76 12.53 3.04
N GLU A 213 -11.31 13.52 3.80
CA GLU A 213 -12.16 14.59 4.34
C GLU A 213 -12.86 15.37 3.22
N ALA A 214 -12.11 15.77 2.19
CA ALA A 214 -12.68 16.54 1.07
C ALA A 214 -13.74 15.76 0.29
N ILE A 215 -13.54 14.44 0.11
CA ILE A 215 -14.51 13.58 -0.57
C ILE A 215 -15.79 13.42 0.26
N LEU A 216 -15.65 13.15 1.56
CA LEU A 216 -16.80 12.98 2.45
C LEU A 216 -17.61 14.27 2.62
N ALA A 217 -16.93 15.42 2.71
CA ALA A 217 -17.59 16.73 2.74
C ALA A 217 -18.42 17.00 1.48
N THR A 218 -17.92 16.57 0.31
CA THR A 218 -18.63 16.70 -0.96
C THR A 218 -19.87 15.80 -1.01
N TYR A 219 -19.77 14.57 -0.49
CA TYR A 219 -20.85 13.58 -0.55
C TYR A 219 -21.93 13.75 0.52
N ARG A 220 -21.65 14.44 1.64
CA ARG A 220 -22.68 14.75 2.66
C ARG A 220 -23.62 15.90 2.25
N ARG A 221 -23.20 16.79 1.35
CA ARG A 221 -24.00 17.97 0.93
C ARG A 221 -25.33 17.64 0.23
N PRO A 222 -25.44 16.63 -0.66
CA PRO A 222 -26.71 16.27 -1.29
C PRO A 222 -27.75 15.73 -0.30
N ALA A 223 -27.35 15.04 0.76
CA ALA A 223 -28.27 14.43 1.72
C ALA A 223 -29.01 15.46 2.59
N LEU A 224 -28.43 16.65 2.77
CA LEU A 224 -29.05 17.76 3.52
C LEU A 224 -29.90 18.70 2.64
N GLN A 225 -29.84 18.56 1.31
CA GLN A 225 -30.68 19.34 0.38
C GLN A 225 -31.96 18.60 -0.02
N MET A 226 -32.12 17.35 0.41
CA MET A 226 -33.32 16.52 0.19
C MET A 226 -34.08 16.20 1.49
N ALA A 227 -33.68 16.81 2.61
CA ALA A 227 -34.34 16.74 3.90
C ALA A 227 -34.92 18.11 4.26
#